data_AF-A0A2R6CM86-F1
#
_entry.id   AF-A0A2R6CM86-F1
#
_cell.length_a   1.000
_cell.length_b   1.000
_cell.length_c   1.000
_cell.angle_alpha   90.00
_cell.angle_beta   90.00
_cell.angle_gamma   90.00
#
_symmetry.space_group_name_H-M   'P 1'
#
loop_
_entity.id
_entity.type
_entity.pdbx_description
1 polymer ?
#
loop_
_entity_poly.entity_id
_entity_poly.type
_entity_poly.pdbx_seq_one_letter_code
_entity_poly.pdbx_strand_id
1 'polypeptide(L)'
;MKLKQLLNDDDAVSPVIGVILMVAITVILAAVIATFVLGLGEQVSQTSPNTSFSFDYEDSSPSEDSFGTSPGSLNGKLTITHSGGPNINADQLSVAGASRDFSNPDGTAWSDSGTGSGSTSDPTYSSSDEISAGDSLTVGVDN
;
A
#
# COMPACT_ATOMS: atom_id res chain seq x y z
N MET A 1 77.30 -15.40 16.65
CA MET A 1 75.91 -15.34 16.13
C MET A 1 74.98 -14.90 17.26
N LYS A 2 74.50 -13.65 17.24
CA LYS A 2 73.59 -13.07 18.25
C LYS A 2 72.44 -12.26 17.61
N LEU A 3 72.19 -12.44 16.31
CA LEU A 3 71.13 -11.75 15.58
C LEU A 3 69.81 -12.55 15.46
N LYS A 4 69.79 -13.81 15.89
CA LYS A 4 68.57 -14.65 15.86
C LYS A 4 67.66 -14.46 17.09
N GLN A 5 68.14 -13.76 18.10
CA GLN A 5 67.42 -13.58 19.37
C GLN A 5 66.54 -12.31 19.38
N LEU A 6 66.74 -11.39 18.43
CA LEU A 6 65.89 -10.20 18.21
C LEU A 6 64.76 -10.42 17.19
N LEU A 7 64.72 -11.60 16.56
CA LEU A 7 63.70 -11.99 15.59
C LEU A 7 62.74 -13.06 16.15
N ASN A 8 62.99 -13.51 17.38
CA ASN A 8 62.22 -14.52 18.11
C ASN A 8 61.67 -13.94 19.43
N ASP A 9 61.50 -12.63 19.51
CA ASP A 9 60.62 -12.02 20.52
C ASP A 9 59.18 -12.26 20.06
N ASP A 10 58.77 -13.54 20.11
CA ASP A 10 57.38 -13.92 20.34
C ASP A 10 56.97 -13.55 21.78
N ASP A 11 57.28 -12.31 22.20
CA ASP A 11 56.46 -11.51 23.13
C ASP A 11 55.14 -11.14 22.43
N ALA A 12 54.59 -12.10 21.68
CA ALA A 12 53.30 -12.10 21.06
C ALA A 12 52.28 -12.13 22.19
N VAL A 13 52.06 -10.94 22.73
CA VAL A 13 50.95 -10.54 23.58
C VAL A 13 50.82 -11.41 24.85
N SER A 14 51.03 -10.81 26.03
CA SER A 14 50.85 -11.57 27.28
C SER A 14 49.48 -12.30 27.28
N PRO A 15 49.38 -13.53 27.82
CA PRO A 15 48.16 -14.34 27.75
C PRO A 15 46.89 -13.59 28.19
N VAL A 16 47.04 -12.66 29.13
CA VAL A 16 45.96 -11.81 29.64
C VAL A 16 45.54 -10.75 28.63
N ILE A 17 46.50 -10.08 27.98
CA ILE A 17 46.20 -9.05 26.98
C ILE A 17 45.57 -9.69 25.73
N GLY A 18 46.00 -10.89 25.34
CA GLY A 18 45.38 -11.64 24.24
C GLY A 18 43.90 -11.94 24.49
N VAL A 19 43.55 -12.36 25.70
CA VAL A 19 42.16 -12.63 26.09
C VAL A 19 41.33 -11.34 26.09
N ILE A 20 41.86 -10.24 26.64
CA ILE A 20 41.14 -8.96 26.66
C ILE A 20 40.87 -8.47 25.23
N LEU A 21 41.85 -8.54 24.33
CA LEU A 21 41.69 -8.11 22.95
C LEU A 21 40.69 -8.99 22.17
N MET A 22 40.72 -10.30 22.37
CA MET A 22 39.79 -11.23 21.75
C MET A 22 38.35 -10.97 22.19
N VAL A 23 38.13 -10.78 23.50
CA VAL A 23 36.80 -10.49 24.05
C VAL A 23 36.32 -9.10 23.61
N ALA A 24 37.19 -8.09 23.60
CA ALA A 24 36.81 -6.74 23.20
C ALA A 24 36.29 -6.69 21.75
N ILE A 25 37.00 -7.31 20.81
CA ILE A 25 36.60 -7.32 19.40
C ILE A 25 35.29 -8.08 19.21
N THR A 26 35.14 -9.25 19.84
CA THR A 26 33.92 -10.05 19.71
C THR A 26 32.69 -9.35 20.29
N VAL A 27 32.84 -8.63 21.41
CA VAL A 27 31.75 -7.83 22.00
C VAL A 27 31.35 -6.68 21.07
N ILE A 28 32.31 -5.97 20.49
CA ILE A 28 32.03 -4.89 19.53
C ILE A 28 31.31 -5.43 18.30
N LEU A 29 31.82 -6.50 17.69
CA LEU A 29 31.21 -7.10 16.51
C LEU A 29 29.79 -7.62 16.78
N ALA A 30 29.57 -8.26 17.93
CA ALA A 30 28.26 -8.72 18.33
C ALA A 30 27.27 -7.57 18.52
N ALA A 31 27.68 -6.49 19.21
CA ALA A 31 26.84 -5.32 19.43
C ALA A 31 26.47 -4.62 18.11
N VAL A 32 27.44 -4.45 17.20
CA VAL A 32 27.22 -3.81 15.90
C VAL A 32 26.24 -4.63 15.05
N ILE A 33 26.44 -5.93 14.93
CA ILE A 33 25.54 -6.79 14.16
C ILE A 33 24.12 -6.80 14.79
N ALA A 34 24.01 -6.82 16.11
CA ALA A 34 22.71 -6.73 16.78
C ALA A 34 21.95 -5.44 16.40
N THR A 35 22.64 -4.29 16.37
CA THR A 35 22.02 -3.03 15.94
C THR A 35 21.65 -3.02 14.46
N PHE A 36 22.46 -3.63 13.59
CA PHE A 36 22.13 -3.78 12.16
C PHE A 36 20.92 -4.70 11.94
N VAL A 37 20.86 -5.85 12.61
CA VAL A 37 19.76 -6.81 12.48
C VAL A 37 18.47 -6.23 13.06
N LEU A 38 18.53 -5.56 14.21
CA LEU A 38 17.37 -4.91 14.81
C LEU A 38 16.86 -3.76 13.93
N GLY A 39 17.75 -2.93 13.38
CA GLY A 39 17.39 -1.86 12.45
C GLY A 39 16.76 -2.37 11.15
N LEU A 40 17.18 -3.53 10.64
CA LEU A 40 16.53 -4.18 9.49
C LEU A 40 15.14 -4.74 9.85
N GLY A 41 14.95 -5.21 11.08
CA GLY A 41 13.64 -5.66 11.57
C GLY A 41 12.61 -4.54 11.63
N GLU A 42 13.01 -3.34 12.03
CA GLU A 42 12.14 -2.15 12.05
C GLU A 42 11.75 -1.69 10.64
N GLN A 43 12.66 -1.76 9.67
CA GLN A 43 12.39 -1.36 8.28
C GLN A 43 11.43 -2.33 7.56
N VAL A 44 11.51 -3.63 7.86
CA VAL A 44 10.59 -4.65 7.28
C VAL A 44 9.21 -4.59 7.94
N SER A 45 9.12 -4.17 9.20
CA SER A 45 7.83 -4.07 9.91
C SER A 45 7.01 -2.82 9.56
N GLN A 46 7.60 -1.87 8.80
CA GLN A 46 6.96 -0.61 8.40
C GLN A 46 6.38 -0.60 6.98
N THR A 47 6.27 -1.74 6.29
CA THR A 47 5.37 -1.81 5.13
C THR A 47 3.92 -1.76 5.61
N SER A 48 3.44 -0.54 5.90
CA SER A 48 2.02 -0.28 6.08
C SER A 48 1.30 -0.80 4.84
N PRO A 49 0.23 -1.59 5.00
CA PRO A 49 -0.49 -2.15 3.86
C PRO A 49 -0.92 -1.02 2.93
N ASN A 50 -0.44 -1.04 1.69
CA ASN A 50 -0.85 -0.09 0.67
C ASN A 50 -1.91 -0.74 -0.22
N THR A 51 -3.01 -0.01 -0.43
CA THR A 51 -4.01 -0.32 -1.45
C THR A 51 -3.78 0.56 -2.68
N SER A 52 -4.12 0.04 -3.84
CA SER A 52 -4.00 0.73 -5.12
C SER A 52 -5.35 0.71 -5.83
N PHE A 53 -5.75 1.87 -6.35
CA PHE A 53 -6.95 2.03 -7.16
C PHE A 53 -6.58 2.53 -8.55
N SER A 54 -7.25 2.00 -9.57
CA SER A 54 -7.17 2.47 -10.95
C SER A 54 -8.48 3.16 -11.31
N PHE A 55 -8.37 4.23 -12.10
CA PHE A 55 -9.47 5.08 -12.50
C PHE A 55 -9.49 5.11 -14.03
N ASP A 56 -10.57 4.60 -14.61
CA ASP A 56 -10.81 4.62 -16.05
C ASP A 56 -11.96 5.58 -16.35
N TYR A 57 -11.73 6.55 -17.23
CA TYR A 57 -12.72 7.55 -17.61
C TYR A 57 -13.04 7.41 -19.09
N GLU A 58 -14.30 7.11 -19.39
CA GLU A 58 -14.82 7.01 -20.75
C GLU A 58 -15.78 8.18 -21.02
N ASP A 59 -15.49 8.96 -22.06
CA ASP A 59 -16.39 10.02 -22.55
C ASP A 59 -17.50 9.37 -23.39
N SER A 60 -18.75 9.48 -22.94
CA SER A 60 -19.92 8.99 -23.66
C SER A 60 -20.60 10.14 -24.40
N SER A 61 -20.61 10.06 -25.74
CA SER A 61 -21.36 10.97 -26.60
C SER A 61 -22.83 11.06 -26.13
N PRO A 62 -23.46 12.26 -26.13
CA PRO A 62 -24.78 12.53 -25.53
C PRO A 62 -25.97 11.79 -26.17
N SER A 63 -25.72 10.81 -27.04
CA SER A 63 -26.73 10.08 -27.82
C SER A 63 -27.06 8.69 -27.27
N GLU A 64 -26.22 8.08 -26.45
CA GLU A 64 -26.50 6.81 -25.77
C GLU A 64 -25.75 6.81 -24.44
N ASP A 65 -26.38 7.32 -23.38
CA ASP A 65 -25.87 7.05 -22.05
C ASP A 65 -25.95 5.51 -21.86
N SER A 66 -24.85 4.84 -21.53
CA SER A 66 -24.88 3.40 -21.28
C SER A 66 -25.46 3.06 -19.88
N PHE A 67 -26.30 3.94 -19.34
CA PHE A 67 -27.08 3.80 -18.10
C PHE A 67 -28.61 3.84 -18.35
N GLY A 68 -29.05 3.97 -19.61
CA GLY A 68 -30.41 3.71 -20.06
C GLY A 68 -31.49 4.75 -19.72
N THR A 69 -31.18 6.04 -19.48
CA THR A 69 -32.23 7.02 -19.13
C THR A 69 -32.03 8.44 -19.69
N SER A 70 -32.78 8.72 -20.77
CA SER A 70 -33.24 10.03 -21.27
C SER A 70 -32.15 10.99 -21.80
N PRO A 71 -32.36 11.60 -22.99
CA PRO A 71 -31.41 12.54 -23.58
C PRO A 71 -31.24 13.77 -22.68
N GLY A 72 -30.00 14.02 -22.23
CA GLY A 72 -29.62 15.17 -21.40
C GLY A 72 -28.84 14.84 -20.12
N SER A 73 -28.42 13.60 -19.92
CA SER A 73 -27.86 13.08 -18.67
C SER A 73 -26.47 12.48 -18.89
N LEU A 74 -25.43 13.09 -18.29
CA LEU A 74 -24.03 12.62 -18.19
C LEU A 74 -23.27 12.47 -19.52
N ASN A 75 -22.12 13.13 -19.61
CA ASN A 75 -21.21 12.99 -20.76
C ASN A 75 -20.07 12.00 -20.50
N GLY A 76 -19.96 11.40 -19.30
CA GLY A 76 -18.86 10.49 -19.00
C GLY A 76 -19.17 9.42 -17.95
N LYS A 77 -18.43 8.31 -18.05
CA LYS A 77 -18.41 7.20 -17.10
C LYS A 77 -17.04 7.14 -16.42
N LEU A 78 -17.03 7.05 -15.09
CA LEU A 78 -15.83 6.81 -14.31
C LEU A 78 -15.92 5.43 -13.65
N THR A 79 -14.99 4.54 -14.00
CA THR A 79 -14.85 3.22 -13.39
C THR A 79 -13.66 3.24 -12.42
N ILE A 80 -13.92 2.95 -11.16
CA ILE A 80 -12.92 2.87 -10.09
C ILE A 80 -12.72 1.40 -9.76
N THR A 81 -11.49 0.90 -9.85
CA THR A 81 -11.17 -0.53 -9.64
C THR A 81 -10.09 -0.69 -8.57
N HIS A 82 -10.34 -1.54 -7.58
CA HIS A 82 -9.33 -1.94 -6.60
C HIS A 82 -8.29 -2.84 -7.30
N SER A 83 -7.11 -2.31 -7.55
CA SER A 83 -6.08 -2.93 -8.41
C SER A 83 -5.13 -3.86 -7.64
N GLY A 84 -5.12 -3.78 -6.30
CA GLY A 84 -4.31 -4.63 -5.45
C GLY A 84 -4.07 -4.02 -4.08
N GLY A 85 -3.73 -4.88 -3.12
CA GLY A 85 -3.58 -4.53 -1.71
C GLY A 85 -4.39 -5.47 -0.81
N PRO A 86 -4.46 -5.19 0.50
CA PRO A 86 -5.39 -5.88 1.40
C PRO A 86 -6.85 -5.56 1.06
N ASN A 87 -7.75 -6.43 1.48
CA ASN A 87 -9.19 -6.16 1.41
C ASN A 87 -9.57 -4.97 2.30
N ILE A 88 -10.55 -4.18 1.86
CA ILE A 88 -11.06 -3.01 2.57
C ILE A 88 -12.57 -3.12 2.68
N ASN A 89 -13.15 -2.83 3.83
CA ASN A 89 -14.59 -2.85 3.96
C ASN A 89 -15.20 -1.67 3.17
N ALA A 90 -16.28 -1.94 2.42
CA ALA A 90 -16.98 -0.95 1.61
C ALA A 90 -17.51 0.26 2.40
N ASP A 91 -17.69 0.13 3.73
CA ASP A 91 -18.06 1.24 4.61
C ASP A 91 -16.91 2.24 4.88
N GLN A 92 -15.66 1.81 4.68
CA GLN A 92 -14.46 2.64 4.83
C GLN A 92 -14.09 3.39 3.54
N LEU A 93 -14.78 3.08 2.44
CA LEU A 93 -14.55 3.67 1.14
C LEU A 93 -15.69 4.62 0.81
N SER A 94 -15.34 5.83 0.37
CA SER A 94 -16.30 6.81 -0.11
C SER A 94 -15.78 7.51 -1.34
N VAL A 95 -16.67 7.78 -2.29
CA VAL A 95 -16.39 8.54 -3.51
C VAL A 95 -17.14 9.88 -3.41
N ALA A 96 -16.41 10.97 -3.60
CA ALA A 96 -16.95 12.33 -3.57
C ALA A 96 -16.68 13.03 -4.91
N GLY A 97 -17.64 13.84 -5.35
CA GLY A 97 -17.58 14.55 -6.62
C GLY A 97 -18.95 14.96 -7.13
N ALA A 98 -18.97 15.79 -8.17
CA ALA A 98 -20.19 16.08 -8.90
C ALA A 98 -20.54 14.86 -9.77
N SER A 99 -21.53 14.08 -9.32
CA SER A 99 -22.06 12.93 -10.05
C SER A 99 -23.57 12.89 -9.86
N ARG A 100 -24.30 12.27 -10.79
CA ARG A 100 -25.76 12.08 -10.62
C ARG A 100 -26.12 10.94 -9.68
N ASP A 101 -25.20 10.02 -9.49
CA ASP A 101 -25.38 8.87 -8.60
C ASP A 101 -25.19 9.27 -7.14
N PHE A 102 -24.56 10.42 -6.89
CA PHE A 102 -24.31 10.92 -5.55
C PHE A 102 -25.34 11.97 -5.16
N SER A 103 -26.19 11.60 -4.19
CA SER A 103 -27.09 12.57 -3.53
C SER A 103 -26.31 13.58 -2.67
N ASN A 104 -25.06 13.27 -2.32
CA ASN A 104 -24.21 14.07 -1.44
C ASN A 104 -22.89 14.43 -2.13
N PRO A 105 -22.62 15.73 -2.41
CA PRO A 105 -21.38 16.16 -3.08
C PRO A 105 -20.13 15.97 -2.21
N ASP A 106 -20.31 15.89 -0.88
CA ASP A 106 -19.23 15.72 0.10
C ASP A 106 -18.76 14.26 0.23
N GLY A 107 -19.41 13.32 -0.46
CA GLY A 107 -19.03 11.91 -0.47
C GLY A 107 -20.22 10.97 -0.29
N THR A 108 -20.14 9.85 -0.99
CA THR A 108 -21.06 8.71 -0.89
C THR A 108 -20.26 7.47 -0.59
N ALA A 109 -20.78 6.59 0.26
CA ALA A 109 -20.12 5.33 0.55
C ALA A 109 -20.07 4.46 -0.71
N TRP A 110 -19.01 3.66 -0.86
CA TRP A 110 -18.88 2.68 -1.94
C TRP A 110 -20.04 1.67 -1.95
N SER A 111 -20.61 1.41 -0.78
CA SER A 111 -21.79 0.56 -0.63
C SER A 111 -23.13 1.22 -1.03
N ASP A 112 -23.15 2.54 -1.18
CA ASP A 112 -24.33 3.30 -1.61
C ASP A 112 -24.21 3.77 -3.08
N SER A 113 -23.00 3.81 -3.61
CA SER A 113 -22.74 4.08 -5.03
C SER A 113 -23.17 2.88 -5.87
N GLY A 114 -24.31 3.02 -6.57
CA GLY A 114 -24.99 1.95 -7.31
C GLY A 114 -26.51 1.94 -7.09
N THR A 115 -27.02 2.69 -6.10
CA THR A 115 -28.46 2.88 -5.84
C THR A 115 -29.05 4.07 -6.61
N GLY A 116 -28.21 4.83 -7.31
CA GLY A 116 -28.60 5.87 -8.26
C GLY A 116 -29.38 5.28 -9.45
N SER A 117 -30.56 5.84 -9.71
CA SER A 117 -31.54 5.37 -10.69
C SER A 117 -30.94 5.16 -12.09
N GLY A 118 -30.56 3.91 -12.42
CA GLY A 118 -30.18 3.53 -13.79
C GLY A 118 -29.18 2.37 -13.89
N SER A 119 -28.35 2.13 -12.86
CA SER A 119 -27.34 1.06 -12.97
C SER A 119 -27.90 -0.32 -12.64
N THR A 120 -28.33 -1.04 -13.67
CA THR A 120 -28.78 -2.45 -13.56
C THR A 120 -27.65 -3.45 -13.81
N SER A 121 -26.41 -2.98 -14.01
CA SER A 121 -25.28 -3.80 -14.46
C SER A 121 -24.08 -3.82 -13.51
N ASP A 122 -23.98 -2.86 -12.58
CA ASP A 122 -22.86 -2.79 -11.65
C ASP A 122 -23.09 -3.66 -10.40
N PRO A 123 -22.03 -4.25 -9.83
CA PRO A 123 -22.11 -4.94 -8.56
C PRO A 123 -22.51 -3.95 -7.45
N THR A 124 -23.58 -4.25 -6.73
CA THR A 124 -23.99 -3.51 -5.53
C THR A 124 -23.31 -4.16 -4.32
N TYR A 125 -22.48 -3.39 -3.61
CA TYR A 125 -21.81 -3.83 -2.39
C TYR A 125 -22.61 -3.37 -1.17
N SER A 126 -22.77 -4.22 -0.18
CA SER A 126 -23.29 -3.85 1.14
C SER A 126 -22.17 -3.23 1.99
N SER A 127 -22.52 -2.44 3.01
CA SER A 127 -21.56 -1.92 3.99
C SER A 127 -20.86 -3.01 4.83
N SER A 128 -21.26 -4.27 4.67
CA SER A 128 -20.60 -5.44 5.26
C SER A 128 -19.59 -6.10 4.35
N ASP A 129 -19.55 -5.71 3.07
CA ASP A 129 -18.77 -6.40 2.05
C ASP A 129 -17.33 -5.91 2.05
N GLU A 130 -16.41 -6.84 1.80
CA GLU A 130 -15.00 -6.53 1.62
C GLU A 130 -14.71 -6.33 0.14
N ILE A 131 -14.18 -5.15 -0.20
CA ILE A 131 -13.65 -4.81 -1.51
C ILE A 131 -12.25 -5.43 -1.64
N SER A 132 -12.14 -6.36 -2.57
CA SER A 132 -10.96 -7.15 -2.89
C SER A 132 -10.37 -6.77 -4.25
N ALA A 133 -9.19 -7.28 -4.58
CA ALA A 133 -8.54 -6.92 -5.84
C ALA A 133 -9.35 -7.43 -7.04
N GLY A 134 -9.71 -6.53 -7.95
CA GLY A 134 -10.58 -6.79 -9.10
C GLY A 134 -12.00 -6.22 -8.95
N ASP A 135 -12.42 -5.88 -7.73
CA ASP A 135 -13.72 -5.26 -7.50
C ASP A 135 -13.73 -3.82 -8.03
N SER A 136 -14.83 -3.46 -8.69
CA SER A 136 -14.99 -2.15 -9.32
C SER A 136 -16.33 -1.50 -9.00
N LEU A 137 -16.36 -0.19 -9.17
CA LEU A 137 -17.50 0.69 -9.05
C LEU A 137 -17.53 1.63 -10.25
N THR A 138 -18.64 1.69 -10.96
CA THR A 138 -18.84 2.64 -12.06
C THR A 138 -19.78 3.75 -11.61
N VAL A 139 -19.42 5.00 -11.89
CA VAL A 139 -20.24 6.17 -11.57
C VAL A 139 -20.35 7.10 -12.78
N GLY A 140 -21.54 7.65 -12.98
CA GLY A 140 -21.84 8.62 -14.01
C GLY A 140 -21.42 10.02 -13.58
N VAL A 141 -20.53 10.66 -14.36
CA VAL A 141 -20.00 11.99 -14.05
C VAL A 141 -20.40 13.01 -15.12
N ASP A 142 -20.72 14.22 -14.68
CA ASP A 142 -20.92 15.36 -15.57
C ASP A 142 -19.55 16.03 -15.84
N ASN A 143 -19.30 16.42 -17.09
CA ASN A 143 -18.13 17.21 -17.51
C ASN A 143 -18.37 18.69 -17.22
#